data_AF-A0A7V7N2W2-F1
#
_entry.id   AF-A0A7V7N2W2-F1
#
_cell.length_a   1.000
_cell.length_b   1.000
_cell.length_c   1.000
_cell.angle_alpha   90.00
_cell.angle_beta   90.00
_cell.angle_gamma   90.00
#
_symmetry.space_group_name_H-M   'P 1'
#
loop_
_entity.id
_entity.type
_entity.pdbx_description
1 polymer ?
#
loop_
_entity_poly.entity_id
_entity_poly.type
_entity_poly.pdbx_seq_one_letter_code
_entity_poly.pdbx_strand_id
1 'polypeptide(L)'
;MYKPLSIFLLILLAGCSHMTQPDKNTSMKADDQTSSEQLYWVNSWQRTCQGVGEMLCLQVQKVNQNNPKNPDIESWQLFYAPIEDFDYELGYVYQIRLKKTRLPAEQVPADASSIRYELIEVLDKQADETLRLHDIWALTELNGRDIEPMIAHNDRQQRPSLEFNLNKMQVFGTDSCNRLSGGIEALGQGRIKFGALATTLMACPDMKLADEFTQALNQVKYYQLSDLKLTLLNADEQSILEFKKVD
;
A
#
# COMPACT_ATOMS: atom_id res chain seq x y z
N MET A 1 -82.15 -7.68 48.73
CA MET A 1 -82.69 -9.06 48.89
C MET A 1 -81.59 -9.96 49.42
N TYR A 2 -81.97 -10.94 50.23
CA TYR A 2 -81.20 -11.67 51.24
C TYR A 2 -80.05 -12.59 50.74
N LYS A 3 -79.05 -12.74 51.63
CA LYS A 3 -77.92 -13.70 51.79
C LYS A 3 -78.29 -15.19 51.54
N PRO A 4 -77.33 -16.17 51.39
CA PRO A 4 -76.16 -16.45 52.28
C PRO A 4 -74.84 -16.81 51.55
N LEU A 5 -73.65 -16.51 52.07
CA LEU A 5 -72.91 -17.10 53.21
C LEU A 5 -72.55 -18.58 53.01
N SER A 6 -71.31 -18.86 52.60
CA SER A 6 -70.63 -20.11 52.93
C SER A 6 -69.14 -19.86 53.10
N ILE A 7 -68.67 -20.24 54.29
CA ILE A 7 -67.33 -20.10 54.84
C ILE A 7 -66.54 -21.33 54.39
N PHE A 8 -65.37 -21.14 53.78
CA PHE A 8 -64.38 -22.21 53.65
C PHE A 8 -63.07 -21.78 54.29
N LEU A 9 -62.71 -22.60 55.28
CA LEU A 9 -61.53 -22.60 56.12
C LEU A 9 -60.30 -22.95 55.27
N LEU A 10 -59.29 -22.07 55.21
CA LEU A 10 -57.97 -22.43 54.68
C LEU A 10 -56.94 -22.45 55.81
N ILE A 11 -56.34 -23.61 55.97
CA ILE A 11 -55.37 -24.01 56.98
C ILE A 11 -53.98 -23.47 56.60
N LEU A 12 -53.32 -22.83 57.56
CA LEU A 12 -51.88 -22.53 57.51
C LEU A 12 -51.09 -23.84 57.70
N LEU A 13 -50.36 -24.25 56.66
CA LEU A 13 -49.28 -25.23 56.77
C LEU A 13 -47.97 -24.53 56.40
N ALA A 14 -47.11 -24.38 57.41
CA ALA A 14 -45.71 -24.02 57.25
C ALA A 14 -44.98 -25.20 56.56
N GLY A 15 -44.44 -24.96 55.38
CA GLY A 15 -43.58 -25.90 54.66
C GLY A 15 -42.22 -25.29 54.42
N CYS A 16 -41.22 -25.69 55.21
CA CYS A 16 -39.82 -25.50 54.86
C CYS A 16 -39.52 -26.30 53.60
N SER A 17 -39.21 -25.62 52.50
CA SER A 17 -38.70 -26.24 51.28
C SER A 17 -37.23 -25.87 51.13
N HIS A 18 -36.37 -26.87 51.26
CA HIS A 18 -34.94 -26.79 51.02
C HIS A 18 -34.64 -26.12 49.68
N MET A 19 -33.74 -25.13 49.70
CA MET A 19 -33.08 -24.63 48.50
C MET A 19 -32.13 -25.71 47.98
N THR A 20 -32.53 -26.43 46.94
CA THR A 20 -31.58 -27.19 46.11
C THR A 20 -30.80 -26.21 45.25
N GLN A 21 -29.48 -26.16 45.48
CA GLN A 21 -28.55 -25.45 44.62
C GLN A 21 -28.54 -26.09 43.22
N PRO A 22 -28.41 -25.31 42.14
CA PRO A 22 -28.21 -25.87 40.81
C PRO A 22 -26.81 -26.50 40.74
N ASP A 23 -26.76 -27.74 40.23
CA ASP A 23 -25.56 -28.52 40.01
C ASP A 23 -24.53 -27.74 39.19
N LYS A 24 -23.39 -27.44 39.81
CA LYS A 24 -22.16 -27.06 39.11
C LYS A 24 -21.56 -28.32 38.49
N ASN A 25 -22.01 -28.69 37.29
CA ASN A 25 -21.15 -29.43 36.37
C ASN A 25 -21.71 -29.36 34.94
N THR A 26 -21.44 -28.23 34.30
CA THR A 26 -21.28 -28.18 32.85
C THR A 26 -20.07 -27.31 32.61
N SER A 27 -18.90 -27.93 32.43
CA SER A 27 -17.75 -27.25 31.86
C SER A 27 -18.10 -26.92 30.41
N MET A 28 -18.73 -25.77 30.19
CA MET A 28 -18.73 -25.13 28.88
C MET A 28 -17.26 -24.78 28.59
N LYS A 29 -16.62 -25.57 27.72
CA LYS A 29 -15.36 -25.15 27.11
C LYS A 29 -15.65 -23.87 26.35
N ALA A 30 -15.04 -22.77 26.78
CA ALA A 30 -15.03 -21.53 26.03
C ALA A 30 -14.36 -21.81 24.69
N ASP A 31 -15.06 -21.48 23.60
CA ASP A 31 -14.55 -21.49 22.25
C ASP A 31 -13.45 -20.41 22.15
N ASP A 32 -12.19 -20.81 22.34
CA ASP A 32 -11.00 -19.95 22.28
C ASP A 32 -10.57 -19.72 20.81
N GLN A 33 -11.54 -19.58 19.91
CA GLN A 33 -11.31 -19.14 18.53
C GLN A 33 -11.78 -17.70 18.40
N THR A 34 -10.86 -16.76 18.61
CA THR A 34 -11.14 -15.35 18.37
C THR A 34 -10.87 -15.02 16.90
N SER A 35 -11.91 -14.61 16.17
CA SER A 35 -11.79 -14.15 14.78
C SER A 35 -12.11 -12.65 14.65
N SER A 36 -11.44 -11.99 13.71
CA SER A 36 -11.63 -10.56 13.42
C SER A 36 -11.47 -10.29 11.93
N GLU A 37 -12.28 -9.39 11.39
CA GLU A 37 -12.18 -8.96 9.99
C GLU A 37 -11.35 -7.69 9.86
N GLN A 38 -10.49 -7.65 8.85
CA GLN A 38 -9.59 -6.51 8.61
C GLN A 38 -9.46 -6.24 7.12
N LEU A 39 -9.46 -4.96 6.77
CA LEU A 39 -9.21 -4.50 5.40
C LEU A 39 -7.73 -4.24 5.19
N TYR A 40 -7.20 -4.76 4.09
CA TYR A 40 -5.82 -4.62 3.69
C TYR A 40 -5.73 -4.09 2.26
N TRP A 41 -4.74 -3.24 2.03
CA TRP A 41 -4.14 -3.07 0.72
C TRP A 41 -3.07 -4.13 0.51
N VAL A 42 -2.97 -4.69 -0.70
CA VAL A 42 -1.88 -5.55 -1.15
C VAL A 42 -1.21 -4.88 -2.35
N ASN A 43 0.12 -4.78 -2.31
CA ASN A 43 0.90 -4.11 -3.34
C ASN A 43 1.05 -4.96 -4.61
N SER A 44 1.37 -4.31 -5.73
CA SER A 44 1.52 -4.88 -7.07
C SER A 44 2.77 -5.71 -7.34
N TRP A 45 3.63 -5.82 -6.34
CA TRP A 45 4.85 -6.61 -6.38
C TRP A 45 5.15 -7.24 -5.02
N GLN A 46 5.94 -8.31 -5.06
CA GLN A 46 6.43 -9.01 -3.89
C GLN A 46 7.88 -8.62 -3.62
N ARG A 47 8.31 -8.75 -2.37
CA ARG A 47 9.72 -8.55 -1.99
C ARG A 47 10.30 -9.82 -1.40
N THR A 48 11.59 -10.02 -1.64
CA THR A 48 12.36 -11.07 -0.97
C THR A 48 12.25 -10.89 0.54
N CYS A 49 11.94 -11.98 1.23
CA CYS A 49 11.79 -12.05 2.68
C CYS A 49 12.38 -13.35 3.22
N GLN A 50 12.64 -13.39 4.54
CA GLN A 50 13.24 -14.53 5.22
C GLN A 50 12.15 -15.45 5.80
N GLY A 51 12.21 -16.74 5.44
CA GLY A 51 11.40 -17.81 6.02
C GLY A 51 12.23 -19.08 6.19
N VAL A 52 11.67 -20.23 5.79
CA VAL A 52 12.46 -21.47 5.59
C VAL A 52 13.19 -21.38 4.24
N GLY A 53 14.16 -20.47 4.15
CA GLY A 53 14.85 -20.09 2.92
C GLY A 53 14.44 -18.71 2.39
N GLU A 54 15.03 -18.33 1.26
CA GLU A 54 14.63 -17.12 0.52
C GLU A 54 13.30 -17.37 -0.19
N MET A 55 12.34 -16.47 0.02
CA MET A 55 11.04 -16.52 -0.63
C MET A 55 10.54 -15.11 -0.95
N LEU A 56 9.47 -15.01 -1.72
CA LEU A 56 8.77 -13.76 -2.00
C LEU A 56 7.58 -13.60 -1.05
N CYS A 57 7.51 -12.45 -0.38
CA CYS A 57 6.38 -12.07 0.47
C CYS A 57 5.55 -10.98 -0.20
N LEU A 58 4.24 -11.01 0.04
CA LEU A 58 3.36 -9.89 -0.25
C LEU A 58 3.79 -8.66 0.56
N GLN A 59 3.53 -7.48 0.02
CA GLN A 59 3.58 -6.24 0.78
C GLN A 59 2.16 -5.78 1.07
N VAL A 60 1.83 -5.53 2.33
CA VAL A 60 0.49 -5.13 2.75
C VAL A 60 0.53 -3.91 3.66
N GLN A 61 -0.61 -3.23 3.76
CA GLN A 61 -0.88 -2.26 4.81
C GLN A 61 -2.36 -2.35 5.17
N LYS A 62 -2.70 -2.07 6.43
CA LYS A 62 -4.11 -1.97 6.81
C LYS A 62 -4.72 -0.72 6.17
N VAL A 63 -5.95 -0.83 5.69
CA VAL A 63 -6.65 0.33 5.14
C VAL A 63 -6.84 1.38 6.23
N ASN A 64 -6.37 2.60 5.96
CA ASN A 64 -6.60 3.75 6.83
C ASN A 64 -8.04 4.25 6.64
N GLN A 65 -8.85 4.21 7.71
CA GLN A 65 -10.25 4.63 7.66
C GLN A 65 -10.43 6.12 7.29
N ASN A 66 -9.43 6.97 7.54
CA ASN A 66 -9.45 8.38 7.16
C ASN A 66 -9.06 8.62 5.70
N ASN A 67 -8.43 7.65 5.04
CA ASN A 67 -8.07 7.71 3.62
C ASN A 67 -8.18 6.32 2.97
N PRO A 68 -9.40 5.77 2.85
CA PRO A 68 -9.58 4.38 2.43
C PRO A 68 -9.29 4.15 0.95
N LYS A 69 -9.17 5.22 0.15
CA LYS A 69 -8.99 5.15 -1.31
C LYS A 69 -7.53 5.16 -1.74
N ASN A 70 -6.61 5.63 -0.90
CA ASN A 70 -5.21 5.78 -1.27
C ASN A 70 -4.32 5.09 -0.23
N PRO A 71 -3.56 4.04 -0.61
CA PRO A 71 -2.54 3.49 0.27
C PRO A 71 -1.42 4.51 0.52
N ASP A 72 -0.84 4.48 1.71
CA ASP A 72 0.37 5.25 2.00
C ASP A 72 1.58 4.52 1.42
N ILE A 73 2.25 5.16 0.46
CA ILE A 73 3.36 4.59 -0.30
C ILE A 73 4.59 4.29 0.59
N GLU A 74 4.69 4.87 1.78
CA GLU A 74 5.81 4.67 2.70
C GLU A 74 5.51 3.66 3.81
N SER A 75 4.26 3.22 3.95
CA SER A 75 3.80 2.40 5.08
C SER A 75 3.63 0.90 4.76
N TRP A 76 4.18 0.44 3.63
CA TRP A 76 4.11 -0.98 3.25
C TRP A 76 4.92 -1.89 4.19
N GLN A 77 4.33 -3.03 4.57
CA GLN A 77 4.96 -4.03 5.44
C GLN A 77 4.97 -5.39 4.76
N LEU A 78 6.00 -6.21 5.03
CA LEU A 78 6.05 -7.59 4.54
C LEU A 78 4.98 -8.43 5.24
N PHE A 79 4.28 -9.25 4.46
CA PHE A 79 3.31 -10.21 4.94
C PHE A 79 3.84 -11.62 4.75
N TYR A 80 4.14 -12.28 5.87
CA TYR A 80 4.88 -13.55 5.89
C TYR A 80 3.98 -14.79 5.89
N ALA A 81 2.66 -14.61 6.08
CA ALA A 81 1.71 -15.71 6.14
C ALA A 81 1.01 -15.89 4.78
N PRO A 82 0.62 -17.12 4.41
CA PRO A 82 -0.29 -17.32 3.29
C PRO A 82 -1.66 -16.71 3.59
N ILE A 83 -2.39 -16.37 2.53
CA ILE A 83 -3.79 -15.98 2.59
C ILE A 83 -4.57 -17.06 1.84
N GLU A 84 -5.43 -17.80 2.54
CA GLU A 84 -6.26 -18.84 1.94
C GLU A 84 -7.21 -18.20 0.91
N ASP A 85 -7.34 -18.86 -0.24
CA ASP A 85 -8.17 -18.46 -1.38
C ASP A 85 -7.83 -17.10 -2.03
N PHE A 86 -6.65 -16.54 -1.76
CA PHE A 86 -6.15 -15.35 -2.46
C PHE A 86 -5.12 -15.72 -3.53
N ASP A 87 -5.56 -15.67 -4.79
CA ASP A 87 -4.70 -15.82 -5.96
C ASP A 87 -4.11 -14.47 -6.37
N TYR A 88 -2.84 -14.27 -6.02
CA TYR A 88 -2.13 -13.02 -6.26
C TYR A 88 -1.58 -12.96 -7.69
N GLU A 89 -1.80 -11.83 -8.37
CA GLU A 89 -1.24 -11.55 -9.68
C GLU A 89 -0.30 -10.34 -9.61
N LEU A 90 0.89 -10.50 -10.20
CA LEU A 90 1.87 -9.44 -10.33
C LEU A 90 1.30 -8.29 -11.16
N GLY A 91 1.60 -7.05 -10.76
CA GLY A 91 1.19 -5.84 -11.46
C GLY A 91 -0.22 -5.35 -11.10
N TYR A 92 -0.83 -5.87 -10.04
CA TYR A 92 -2.12 -5.38 -9.54
C TYR A 92 -2.05 -4.95 -8.07
N VAL A 93 -2.60 -3.79 -7.76
CA VAL A 93 -2.85 -3.37 -6.39
C VAL A 93 -4.26 -3.82 -6.00
N TYR A 94 -4.39 -4.41 -4.81
CA TYR A 94 -5.66 -4.95 -4.33
C TYR A 94 -6.09 -4.25 -3.05
N GLN A 95 -7.40 -4.08 -2.89
CA GLN A 95 -8.02 -3.91 -1.58
C GLN A 95 -8.81 -5.19 -1.24
N ILE A 96 -8.44 -5.86 -0.16
CA ILE A 96 -9.04 -7.14 0.25
C ILE A 96 -9.54 -7.09 1.68
N ARG A 97 -10.59 -7.87 1.95
CA ARG A 97 -11.10 -8.13 3.30
C ARG A 97 -10.64 -9.52 3.73
N LEU A 98 -9.94 -9.58 4.86
CA LEU A 98 -9.43 -10.82 5.42
C LEU A 98 -10.13 -11.15 6.73
N LYS A 99 -10.47 -12.42 6.92
CA LYS A 99 -10.78 -12.98 8.23
C LYS A 99 -9.48 -13.47 8.86
N LYS A 100 -9.13 -12.88 10.00
CA LYS A 100 -8.01 -13.31 10.84
C LYS A 100 -8.54 -14.15 11.99
N THR A 101 -8.12 -15.41 12.06
CA THR A 101 -8.51 -16.34 13.13
C THR A 101 -7.28 -16.73 13.94
N ARG A 102 -7.34 -16.62 15.27
CA ARG A 102 -6.33 -17.20 16.15
C ARG A 102 -6.74 -18.64 16.49
N LEU A 103 -5.86 -19.59 16.18
CA LEU A 103 -6.07 -21.00 16.46
C LEU A 103 -5.66 -21.32 17.92
N PRO A 104 -6.39 -22.23 18.60
CA PRO A 104 -6.01 -22.73 19.92
C PRO A 104 -4.61 -23.36 19.89
N ALA A 105 -3.86 -23.20 20.98
CA ALA A 105 -2.46 -23.66 21.05
C ALA A 105 -2.31 -25.18 20.80
N GLU A 106 -3.32 -25.97 21.15
CA GLU A 106 -3.32 -27.42 20.97
C GLU A 106 -3.44 -27.84 19.49
N GLN A 107 -3.89 -26.93 18.62
CA GLN A 107 -4.09 -27.18 17.19
C GLN A 107 -2.94 -26.65 16.33
N VAL A 108 -1.96 -25.96 16.94
CA VAL A 108 -0.87 -25.29 16.23
C VAL A 108 0.43 -26.07 16.47
N PRO A 109 1.06 -26.61 15.41
CA PRO A 109 2.39 -27.20 15.51
C PRO A 109 3.41 -26.22 16.12
N ALA A 110 4.44 -26.73 16.77
CA ALA A 110 5.42 -25.91 17.49
C ALA A 110 6.17 -24.89 16.60
N ASP A 111 6.22 -25.14 15.30
CA ASP A 111 6.89 -24.36 14.25
C ASP A 111 5.92 -23.59 13.35
N ALA A 112 4.61 -23.62 13.63
CA ALA A 112 3.59 -22.99 12.81
C ALA A 112 3.01 -21.71 13.45
N SER A 113 2.53 -20.79 12.60
CA SER A 113 1.80 -19.61 13.05
C SER A 113 0.47 -20.01 13.71
N SER A 114 0.16 -19.41 14.87
CA SER A 114 -1.16 -19.53 15.51
C SER A 114 -2.24 -18.67 14.85
N ILE A 115 -1.90 -17.97 13.76
CA ILE A 115 -2.78 -17.05 13.06
C ILE A 115 -3.02 -17.58 11.65
N ARG A 116 -4.31 -17.72 11.31
CA ARG A 116 -4.80 -18.07 9.98
C ARG A 116 -5.46 -16.86 9.32
N TYR A 117 -5.23 -16.69 8.03
CA TYR A 117 -5.82 -15.63 7.22
C TYR A 117 -6.62 -16.25 6.08
N GLU A 118 -7.90 -15.93 6.03
CA GLU A 118 -8.84 -16.39 5.01
C GLU A 118 -9.33 -15.17 4.22
N LEU A 119 -9.28 -15.21 2.89
CA LEU A 119 -9.89 -14.18 2.06
C LEU A 119 -11.41 -14.22 2.22
N ILE A 120 -12.01 -13.09 2.57
CA ILE A 120 -13.48 -12.94 2.53
C ILE A 120 -13.89 -12.47 1.13
N GLU A 121 -13.28 -11.38 0.66
CA GLU A 121 -13.57 -10.81 -0.66
C GLU A 121 -12.43 -9.88 -1.14
N VAL A 122 -12.34 -9.74 -2.46
CA VAL A 122 -11.58 -8.67 -3.11
C VAL A 122 -12.53 -7.52 -3.37
N LEU A 123 -12.31 -6.39 -2.68
CA LEU A 123 -13.12 -5.18 -2.81
C LEU A 123 -12.73 -4.36 -4.03
N ASP A 124 -11.44 -4.37 -4.37
CA ASP A 124 -10.88 -3.64 -5.49
C ASP A 124 -9.62 -4.33 -6.01
N LYS A 125 -9.41 -4.28 -7.33
CA LYS A 125 -8.23 -4.80 -8.03
C LYS A 125 -7.96 -3.88 -9.21
N GLN A 126 -6.86 -3.15 -9.17
CA GLN A 126 -6.47 -2.20 -10.21
C GLN A 126 -5.08 -2.55 -10.73
N ALA A 127 -4.91 -2.46 -12.06
CA ALA A 127 -3.59 -2.57 -12.65
C ALA A 127 -2.70 -1.45 -12.09
N ASP A 128 -1.46 -1.79 -11.78
CA ASP A 128 -0.50 -0.83 -11.27
C ASP A 128 0.11 -0.04 -12.42
N GLU A 129 -0.46 1.13 -12.65
CA GLU A 129 0.01 2.06 -13.67
C GLU A 129 1.42 2.58 -13.37
N THR A 130 1.94 2.43 -12.14
CA THR A 130 3.31 2.84 -11.81
C THR A 130 4.34 2.13 -12.68
N LEU A 131 4.04 0.90 -13.11
CA LEU A 131 4.94 0.09 -13.95
C LEU A 131 5.26 0.79 -15.28
N ARG A 132 4.35 1.62 -15.77
CA ARG A 132 4.54 2.41 -17.00
C ARG A 132 5.60 3.50 -16.85
N LEU A 133 6.01 3.86 -15.63
CA LEU A 133 7.13 4.79 -15.43
C LEU A 133 8.45 4.19 -15.90
N HIS A 134 8.60 2.86 -15.88
CA HIS A 134 9.85 2.16 -16.22
C HIS A 134 10.23 2.37 -17.68
N ASP A 135 10.84 3.50 -17.96
CA ASP A 135 11.20 3.94 -19.30
C ASP A 135 12.13 5.15 -19.27
N ILE A 136 12.49 5.63 -20.46
CA ILE A 136 13.22 6.86 -20.70
C ILE A 136 12.23 7.96 -21.12
N TRP A 137 12.37 9.11 -20.47
CA TRP A 137 11.50 10.26 -20.60
C TRP A 137 12.32 11.51 -20.92
N ALA A 138 12.06 12.13 -22.07
CA ALA A 138 12.75 13.35 -22.50
C ALA A 138 11.91 14.60 -22.17
N LEU A 139 12.53 15.60 -21.55
CA LEU A 139 11.88 16.82 -21.10
C LEU A 139 11.29 17.59 -22.27
N THR A 140 10.05 18.03 -22.13
CA THR A 140 9.32 18.89 -23.07
C THR A 140 8.96 20.23 -22.48
N GLU A 141 8.75 20.32 -21.16
CA GLU A 141 8.39 21.56 -20.48
C GLU A 141 9.04 21.63 -19.08
N LEU A 142 9.50 22.82 -18.68
CA LEU A 142 10.02 23.11 -17.34
C LEU A 142 9.36 24.38 -16.80
N ASN A 143 8.60 24.26 -15.71
CA ASN A 143 7.87 25.36 -15.06
C ASN A 143 7.05 26.22 -16.03
N GLY A 144 6.30 25.60 -16.94
CA GLY A 144 5.48 26.31 -17.93
C GLY A 144 6.23 26.83 -19.16
N ARG A 145 7.54 26.55 -19.28
CA ARG A 145 8.34 26.93 -20.45
C ARG A 145 8.65 25.70 -21.31
N ASP A 146 8.30 25.78 -22.60
CA ASP A 146 8.67 24.76 -23.58
C ASP A 146 10.20 24.64 -23.69
N ILE A 147 10.66 23.39 -23.71
CA ILE A 147 12.06 23.04 -23.90
C ILE A 147 12.21 22.50 -25.33
N GLU A 148 12.86 23.29 -26.18
CA GLU A 148 13.26 22.86 -27.51
C GLU A 148 14.51 21.97 -27.46
N PRO A 149 14.72 21.05 -28.41
CA PRO A 149 15.92 20.25 -28.45
C PRO A 149 17.13 21.15 -28.72
N MET A 150 18.12 21.14 -27.81
CA MET A 150 19.37 21.86 -28.04
C MET A 150 20.25 21.04 -28.98
N ILE A 151 20.78 21.66 -30.03
CA ILE A 151 21.78 21.02 -30.90
C ILE A 151 23.11 21.02 -30.13
N ALA A 152 23.51 19.85 -29.64
CA ALA A 152 24.85 19.68 -29.08
C ALA A 152 25.90 19.83 -30.18
N HIS A 153 27.15 20.16 -29.81
CA HIS A 153 28.28 20.33 -30.74
C HIS A 153 28.61 19.08 -31.61
N ASN A 154 27.93 17.96 -31.38
CA ASN A 154 28.03 16.72 -32.14
C ASN A 154 26.78 16.41 -33.00
N ASP A 155 25.97 17.42 -33.31
CA ASP A 155 24.70 17.33 -34.07
C ASP A 155 23.65 16.41 -33.45
N ARG A 156 23.75 16.11 -32.14
CA ARG A 156 22.69 15.41 -31.41
C ARG A 156 21.78 16.41 -30.71
N GLN A 157 20.48 16.22 -30.87
CA GLN A 157 19.49 16.90 -30.06
C GLN A 157 19.57 16.37 -28.62
N GLN A 158 19.98 17.22 -27.68
CA GLN A 158 19.98 16.89 -26.26
C GLN A 158 18.86 17.65 -25.57
N ARG A 159 18.01 16.89 -24.88
CA ARG A 159 17.06 17.38 -23.88
C ARG A 159 17.50 16.80 -22.55
N PRO A 160 17.27 17.49 -21.43
CA PRO A 160 17.26 16.82 -20.13
C PRO A 160 16.34 15.59 -20.21
N SER A 161 16.73 14.51 -19.55
CA SER A 161 15.97 13.26 -19.58
C SER A 161 16.09 12.51 -18.27
N LEU A 162 15.09 11.70 -17.98
CA LEU A 162 15.07 10.76 -16.86
C LEU A 162 14.88 9.33 -17.39
N GLU A 163 15.55 8.38 -16.77
CA GLU A 163 15.31 6.95 -16.91
C GLU A 163 14.88 6.40 -15.56
N PHE A 164 13.69 5.81 -15.48
CA PHE A 164 13.23 5.15 -14.26
C PHE A 164 13.49 3.65 -14.37
N ASN A 165 14.24 3.11 -13.41
CA ASN A 165 14.48 1.69 -13.30
C ASN A 165 13.79 1.15 -12.04
N LEU A 166 12.55 0.69 -12.20
CA LEU A 166 11.74 0.17 -11.09
C LEU A 166 12.22 -1.18 -10.55
N ASN A 167 13.00 -1.95 -11.33
CA ASN A 167 13.63 -3.18 -10.84
C ASN A 167 14.69 -2.88 -9.77
N LYS A 168 15.38 -1.75 -9.89
CA LYS A 168 16.41 -1.29 -8.94
C LYS A 168 15.91 -0.21 -7.99
N MET A 169 14.71 0.32 -8.20
CA MET A 169 14.19 1.51 -7.55
C MET A 169 15.17 2.69 -7.65
N GLN A 170 15.60 2.98 -8.87
CA GLN A 170 16.53 4.07 -9.18
C GLN A 170 15.98 4.96 -10.28
N VAL A 171 16.35 6.23 -10.22
CA VAL A 171 16.19 7.19 -11.31
C VAL A 171 17.58 7.62 -11.77
N PHE A 172 17.79 7.63 -13.08
CA PHE A 172 18.98 8.16 -13.74
C PHE A 172 18.58 9.29 -14.66
N GLY A 173 19.54 10.08 -15.14
CA GLY A 173 19.22 11.09 -16.13
C GLY A 173 20.38 11.97 -16.52
N THR A 174 20.04 12.99 -17.29
CA THR A 174 20.92 14.11 -17.61
C THR A 174 20.12 15.40 -17.55
N ASP A 175 20.76 16.48 -17.11
CA ASP A 175 20.19 17.83 -17.09
C ASP A 175 20.63 18.67 -18.29
N SER A 176 21.08 18.00 -19.38
CA SER A 176 21.78 18.51 -20.57
C SER A 176 23.26 18.85 -20.40
N CYS A 177 23.75 19.01 -19.17
CA CYS A 177 25.17 19.21 -18.89
C CYS A 177 25.76 18.04 -18.12
N ASN A 178 25.16 17.73 -16.97
CA ASN A 178 25.55 16.73 -15.99
C ASN A 178 24.75 15.46 -16.13
N ARG A 179 25.32 14.37 -15.59
CA ARG A 179 24.57 13.15 -15.29
C ARG A 179 24.02 13.25 -13.88
N LEU A 180 22.82 12.71 -13.68
CA LEU A 180 22.18 12.58 -12.37
C LEU A 180 21.80 11.12 -12.08
N SER A 181 21.76 10.79 -10.80
CA SER A 181 21.25 9.51 -10.31
C SER A 181 20.69 9.64 -8.90
N GLY A 182 19.66 8.89 -8.57
CA GLY A 182 19.11 8.83 -7.22
C GLY A 182 18.25 7.59 -6.99
N GLY A 183 17.88 7.37 -5.72
CA GLY A 183 16.92 6.32 -5.36
C GLY A 183 15.48 6.78 -5.54
N ILE A 184 14.59 5.82 -5.79
CA ILE A 184 13.14 5.99 -5.63
C ILE A 184 12.81 5.37 -4.26
N GLU A 185 12.64 6.19 -3.24
CA GLU A 185 12.42 5.73 -1.86
C GLU A 185 11.02 5.14 -1.69
N ALA A 186 10.04 5.72 -2.37
CA ALA A 186 8.67 5.23 -2.37
C ALA A 186 7.97 5.54 -3.70
N LEU A 187 7.12 4.61 -4.14
CA LEU A 187 6.34 4.71 -5.36
C LEU A 187 4.96 4.10 -5.12
N GLY A 188 3.94 4.76 -5.65
CA GLY A 188 2.58 4.23 -5.73
C GLY A 188 1.75 5.04 -6.70
N GLN A 189 0.45 4.75 -6.77
CA GLN A 189 -0.43 5.38 -7.75
C GLN A 189 -0.38 6.91 -7.65
N GLY A 190 0.13 7.57 -8.69
CA GLY A 190 0.25 9.03 -8.80
C GLY A 190 1.21 9.71 -7.81
N ARG A 191 1.95 8.96 -6.99
CA ARG A 191 2.87 9.50 -5.97
C ARG A 191 4.26 8.90 -6.11
N ILE A 192 5.28 9.75 -6.01
CA ILE A 192 6.68 9.33 -6.09
C ILE A 192 7.52 10.12 -5.10
N LYS A 193 8.48 9.46 -4.47
CA LYS A 193 9.47 10.07 -3.60
C LYS A 193 10.86 9.70 -4.07
N PHE A 194 11.58 10.69 -4.57
CA PHE A 194 13.01 10.55 -4.80
C PHE A 194 13.77 10.68 -3.49
N GLY A 195 14.83 9.88 -3.36
CA GLY A 195 15.87 10.11 -2.37
C GLY A 195 16.83 11.21 -2.83
N ALA A 196 17.96 11.32 -2.13
CA ALA A 196 18.99 12.27 -2.51
C ALA A 196 19.49 12.03 -3.96
N LEU A 197 19.45 13.08 -4.77
CA LEU A 197 19.98 13.06 -6.13
C LEU A 197 21.47 13.43 -6.10
N ALA A 198 22.30 12.59 -6.71
CA ALA A 198 23.71 12.87 -6.97
C ALA A 198 23.88 13.37 -8.40
N THR A 199 24.71 14.40 -8.60
CA THR A 199 25.03 14.98 -9.91
C THR A 199 26.54 15.05 -10.15
N THR A 200 26.96 15.02 -11.41
CA THR A 200 28.34 15.38 -11.80
C THR A 200 28.54 16.90 -11.79
N LEU A 201 29.79 17.36 -11.92
CA LEU A 201 30.14 18.79 -11.97
C LEU A 201 30.94 19.12 -13.25
N MET A 202 30.28 19.01 -14.41
CA MET A 202 30.82 19.45 -15.69
C MET A 202 30.56 20.94 -15.91
N ALA A 203 31.45 21.60 -16.65
CA ALA A 203 31.28 23.00 -17.04
C ALA A 203 30.67 23.07 -18.44
N CYS A 204 29.46 23.61 -18.55
CA CYS A 204 28.76 23.82 -19.82
C CYS A 204 28.48 25.31 -20.07
N PRO A 205 28.29 25.74 -21.33
CA PRO A 205 28.02 27.15 -21.66
C PRO A 205 26.75 27.71 -21.01
N ASP A 206 25.72 26.88 -20.84
CA ASP A 206 24.47 27.25 -20.16
C ASP A 206 24.19 26.27 -19.02
N MET A 207 24.38 26.75 -17.79
CA MET A 207 24.08 26.00 -16.57
C MET A 207 22.68 26.30 -16.01
N LYS A 208 22.00 27.32 -16.53
CA LYS A 208 20.72 27.78 -15.95
C LYS A 208 19.64 26.72 -16.10
N LEU A 209 19.54 26.11 -17.29
CA LEU A 209 18.59 25.03 -17.53
C LEU A 209 18.88 23.82 -16.63
N ALA A 210 20.16 23.46 -16.50
CA ALA A 210 20.60 22.33 -15.67
C ALA A 210 20.25 22.52 -14.19
N ASP A 211 20.52 23.72 -13.66
CA ASP A 211 20.24 24.10 -12.28
C ASP A 211 18.72 24.11 -12.01
N GLU A 212 17.93 24.76 -12.88
CA GLU A 212 16.47 24.82 -12.73
C GLU A 212 15.82 23.44 -12.81
N PHE A 213 16.29 22.58 -13.72
CA PHE A 213 15.80 21.20 -13.86
C PHE A 213 16.08 20.38 -12.59
N THR A 214 17.32 20.41 -12.09
CA THR A 214 17.69 19.68 -10.86
C THR A 214 16.94 20.20 -9.64
N GLN A 215 16.73 21.52 -9.54
CA GLN A 215 15.91 22.12 -8.48
C GLN A 215 14.44 21.71 -8.55
N ALA A 216 13.87 21.59 -9.76
CA ALA A 216 12.50 21.11 -9.94
C ALA A 216 12.34 19.64 -9.51
N LEU A 217 13.31 18.76 -9.84
CA LEU A 217 13.26 17.35 -9.42
C LEU A 217 13.16 17.17 -7.90
N ASN A 218 13.85 18.02 -7.14
CA ASN A 218 13.81 17.99 -5.67
C ASN A 218 12.44 18.37 -5.07
N GLN A 219 11.56 18.99 -5.86
CA GLN A 219 10.23 19.42 -5.42
C GLN A 219 9.13 18.40 -5.77
N VAL A 220 9.44 17.38 -6.58
CA VAL A 220 8.46 16.40 -7.04
C VAL A 220 7.87 15.61 -5.88
N LYS A 221 6.54 15.47 -5.90
CA LYS A 221 5.74 14.64 -4.97
C LYS A 221 4.75 13.74 -5.70
N TYR A 222 4.27 14.18 -6.85
CA TYR A 222 3.26 13.49 -7.63
C TYR A 222 3.71 13.30 -9.06
N TYR A 223 3.07 12.36 -9.72
CA TYR A 223 3.19 12.20 -11.17
C TYR A 223 1.84 11.88 -11.79
N GLN A 224 1.72 12.19 -13.06
CA GLN A 224 0.58 11.80 -13.90
C GLN A 224 1.12 11.18 -15.18
N LEU A 225 0.48 10.10 -15.61
CA LEU A 225 0.77 9.41 -16.86
C LEU A 225 -0.47 9.45 -17.75
N SER A 226 -0.32 9.99 -18.96
CA SER A 226 -1.35 9.92 -20.00
C SER A 226 -0.66 9.64 -21.32
N ASP A 227 -1.05 8.56 -22.01
CA ASP A 227 -0.44 8.12 -23.26
C ASP A 227 1.10 7.98 -23.15
N LEU A 228 1.83 8.83 -23.89
CA LEU A 228 3.29 8.92 -23.92
C LEU A 228 3.81 10.14 -23.17
N LYS A 229 3.00 10.74 -22.28
CA LYS A 229 3.33 11.93 -21.50
C LYS A 229 3.45 11.58 -20.02
N LEU A 230 4.54 12.05 -19.41
CA LEU A 230 4.76 12.06 -17.97
C LEU A 230 4.77 13.51 -17.50
N THR A 231 3.93 13.82 -16.51
CA THR A 231 3.94 15.11 -15.82
C THR A 231 4.36 14.87 -14.37
N LEU A 232 5.36 15.62 -13.88
CA LEU A 232 5.76 15.61 -12.48
C LEU A 232 5.29 16.89 -11.80
N LEU A 233 4.71 16.74 -10.62
CA LEU A 233 4.09 17.85 -9.88
C LEU A 233 4.70 18.02 -8.50
N ASN A 234 4.69 19.27 -8.03
CA ASN A 234 5.14 19.63 -6.69
C ASN A 234 4.06 19.33 -5.62
N ALA A 235 4.34 19.67 -4.36
CA ALA A 235 3.41 19.47 -3.24
C ALA A 235 2.08 20.22 -3.39
N ASP A 236 2.06 21.31 -4.14
CA ASP A 236 0.88 22.14 -4.44
C ASP A 236 0.11 21.65 -5.68
N GLU A 237 0.46 20.46 -6.18
CA GLU A 237 -0.11 19.85 -7.40
C GLU A 237 0.07 20.69 -8.67
N GLN A 238 1.09 21.55 -8.70
CA GLN A 238 1.46 22.31 -9.89
C GLN A 238 2.39 21.47 -10.77
N SER A 239 2.10 21.44 -12.07
CA SER A 239 3.03 20.88 -13.07
C SER A 239 4.32 21.69 -13.07
N ILE A 240 5.44 21.02 -12.83
CA ILE A 240 6.78 21.63 -12.83
C ILE A 240 7.69 21.04 -13.90
N LEU A 241 7.41 19.81 -14.34
CA LEU A 241 8.14 19.13 -15.39
C LEU A 241 7.18 18.31 -16.24
N GLU A 242 7.29 18.42 -17.55
CA GLU A 242 6.61 17.53 -18.48
C GLU A 242 7.60 16.84 -19.41
N PHE A 243 7.36 15.57 -19.68
CA PHE A 243 8.21 14.73 -20.50
C PHE A 243 7.39 13.95 -21.52
N LYS A 244 8.07 13.55 -22.60
CA LYS A 244 7.59 12.55 -23.54
C LYS A 244 8.40 11.26 -23.42
N LYS A 245 7.74 10.11 -23.56
CA LYS A 245 8.39 8.80 -23.69
C LYS A 245 9.27 8.79 -24.95
N VAL A 246 10.44 8.16 -24.91
CA VAL A 246 11.37 8.10 -26.06
C VAL A 246 11.77 6.69 -26.48
N ASP A 247 11.35 5.66 -25.76
CA ASP A 247 11.48 4.24 -26.11
C ASP A 247 10.12 3.52 -25.92
#